data_AF-A0A7S4MZJ9-F1
#
_entry.id   AF-A0A7S4MZJ9-F1
#
_cell.length_a   1.000
_cell.length_b   1.000
_cell.length_c   1.000
_cell.angle_alpha   90.00
_cell.angle_beta   90.00
_cell.angle_gamma   90.00
#
_symmetry.space_group_name_H-M   'P 1'
#
loop_
_entity.id
_entity.type
_entity.pdbx_description
1 polymer ?
#
loop_
_entity_poly.entity_id
_entity_poly.type
_entity_poly.pdbx_seq_one_letter_code
_entity_poly.pdbx_strand_id
1 'polypeptide(L)'
;NTYGKEVDIWSAGCIIAELFNLSPLFPGETDIDQMYKIFHVLGTPDVWMEDWPQVVQLPDYDKIAFSHMPKKNFNLLFCSAPPSLLDLLSKLLEIAPSKRISAADALAHPWTKSFEETDIINVSSLLPPRSKFEVKIKTEDEILASLKSMTTWVGQGKSKVDVMT
;
A
#
# COMPACT_ATOMS: atom_id res chain seq x y z
N ASN A 1 0.81 -13.03 -13.78
CA ASN A 1 0.65 -12.03 -12.70
C ASN A 1 1.61 -12.31 -11.58
N THR A 2 2.76 -11.65 -11.58
CA THR A 2 3.71 -11.73 -10.46
C THR A 2 3.79 -10.34 -9.85
N TYR A 3 3.19 -10.19 -8.67
CA TYR A 3 3.37 -9.00 -7.84
C TYR A 3 4.77 -9.06 -7.21
N GLY A 4 5.42 -7.90 -7.09
CA GLY A 4 6.75 -7.79 -6.49
C GLY A 4 6.78 -6.71 -5.39
N LYS A 5 7.97 -6.54 -4.80
CA LYS A 5 8.24 -5.54 -3.74
C LYS A 5 7.92 -4.10 -4.15
N GLU A 6 7.80 -3.84 -5.45
CA GLU A 6 7.47 -2.54 -6.04
C GLU A 6 6.08 -2.07 -5.63
N VAL A 7 5.18 -2.98 -5.23
CA VAL A 7 3.87 -2.65 -4.64
C VAL A 7 4.04 -1.99 -3.28
N ASP A 8 4.96 -2.48 -2.44
CA ASP A 8 5.25 -1.88 -1.13
C ASP A 8 5.86 -0.48 -1.27
N ILE A 9 6.73 -0.30 -2.27
CA ILE A 9 7.33 1.01 -2.60
C ILE A 9 6.25 2.04 -2.96
N TRP A 10 5.27 1.63 -3.76
CA TRP A 10 4.14 2.49 -4.12
C TRP A 10 3.32 2.88 -2.89
N SER A 11 2.96 1.90 -2.06
CA SER A 11 2.20 2.13 -0.83
C SER A 11 2.95 3.07 0.12
N ALA A 12 4.27 2.92 0.26
CA ALA A 12 5.10 3.84 1.04
C ALA A 12 5.07 5.27 0.48
N GLY A 13 5.13 5.43 -0.85
CA GLY A 13 4.96 6.73 -1.51
C GLY A 13 3.62 7.40 -1.20
N CYS A 14 2.52 6.64 -1.26
CA CYS A 14 1.19 7.14 -0.90
C CYS A 14 1.13 7.58 0.57
N ILE A 15 1.65 6.77 1.49
CA ILE A 15 1.68 7.08 2.92
C ILE A 15 2.50 8.35 3.20
N ILE A 16 3.70 8.47 2.63
CA ILE A 16 4.55 9.65 2.83
C ILE A 16 3.86 10.92 2.29
N ALA A 17 3.24 10.83 1.11
CA ALA A 17 2.49 11.94 0.52
C ALA A 17 1.28 12.35 1.37
N GLU A 18 0.53 11.38 1.89
CA GLU A 18 -0.62 11.62 2.77
C GLU A 18 -0.20 12.18 4.12
N LEU A 19 0.88 11.68 4.73
CA LEU A 19 1.44 12.23 5.97
C LEU A 19 1.88 13.68 5.78
N PHE A 20 2.41 14.03 4.61
CA PHE A 20 2.82 15.39 4.31
C PHE A 20 1.61 16.33 4.10
N ASN A 21 0.59 15.89 3.35
CA ASN A 21 -0.59 16.71 3.03
C ASN A 21 -1.71 16.63 4.08
N LEU A 22 -1.62 15.73 5.06
CA LEU A 22 -2.67 15.39 6.02
C LEU A 22 -4.01 15.03 5.35
N SER A 23 -3.94 14.49 4.14
CA SER A 23 -5.09 14.15 3.31
C SER A 23 -4.69 13.04 2.32
N PRO A 24 -5.58 12.06 2.04
CA PRO A 24 -5.25 10.96 1.14
C PRO A 24 -4.84 11.45 -0.24
N LEU A 25 -3.74 10.90 -0.76
CA LEU A 25 -3.22 11.29 -2.09
C LEU A 25 -4.18 10.87 -3.21
N PHE A 26 -4.76 9.68 -3.10
CA PHE A 26 -5.67 9.09 -4.10
C PHE A 26 -6.91 8.51 -3.40
N PRO A 27 -7.91 9.35 -3.05
CA PRO A 27 -9.05 8.92 -2.25
C PRO A 27 -10.12 8.20 -3.09
N GLY A 28 -9.83 7.05 -3.70
CA GLY A 28 -10.79 6.33 -4.56
C GLY A 28 -11.90 5.61 -3.80
N GLU A 29 -13.12 5.62 -4.37
CA GLU A 29 -14.29 4.93 -3.81
C GLU A 29 -14.55 3.56 -4.45
N THR A 30 -14.03 3.36 -5.67
CA THR A 30 -14.09 2.11 -6.43
C THR A 30 -12.76 1.88 -7.14
N ASP A 31 -12.49 0.67 -7.62
CA ASP A 31 -11.23 0.38 -8.35
C ASP A 31 -11.05 1.30 -9.58
N ILE A 32 -12.13 1.57 -10.32
CA ILE A 32 -12.10 2.45 -11.50
C ILE A 32 -11.84 3.91 -11.09
N ASP A 33 -12.50 4.38 -10.03
CA ASP A 33 -12.30 5.73 -9.50
C ASP A 33 -10.89 5.91 -8.90
N GLN A 34 -10.36 4.88 -8.25
CA GLN A 34 -8.98 4.83 -7.75
C GLN A 34 -7.99 5.00 -8.91
N MET A 35 -8.16 4.23 -10.00
CA MET A 35 -7.34 4.36 -11.21
C MET A 35 -7.45 5.75 -11.83
N TYR A 36 -8.67 6.29 -11.94
CA TYR A 36 -8.89 7.65 -12.43
C TYR A 36 -8.11 8.69 -11.61
N LYS A 37 -8.20 8.63 -10.27
CA LYS A 37 -7.51 9.56 -9.36
C LYS A 37 -5.99 9.45 -9.48
N ILE A 38 -5.46 8.24 -9.64
CA ILE A 38 -4.04 8.00 -9.90
C ILE A 38 -3.61 8.68 -11.21
N PHE A 39 -4.31 8.41 -12.32
CA PHE A 39 -3.95 8.96 -13.63
C PHE A 39 -4.20 10.47 -13.73
N HIS A 40 -5.17 10.99 -12.98
CA HIS A 40 -5.41 12.42 -12.91
C HIS A 40 -4.24 13.20 -12.29
N VAL A 41 -3.40 12.53 -11.49
CA VAL A 41 -2.21 13.11 -10.86
C VAL A 41 -0.94 12.75 -11.64
N LEU A 42 -0.75 11.48 -11.93
CA LEU A 42 0.49 10.94 -12.51
C LEU A 42 0.51 10.94 -14.05
N GLY A 43 -0.64 11.21 -14.66
CA GLY A 43 -0.89 11.05 -16.09
C GLY A 43 -1.39 9.65 -16.44
N THR A 44 -2.05 9.53 -17.59
CA THR A 44 -2.38 8.22 -18.14
C THR A 44 -1.14 7.52 -18.66
N PRO A 45 -1.05 6.18 -18.49
CA PRO A 45 -0.05 5.42 -19.21
C PRO A 45 -0.40 5.43 -20.70
N ASP A 46 0.26 6.27 -21.48
CA ASP A 46 0.05 6.28 -22.92
C ASP A 46 0.42 4.92 -23.50
N VAL A 47 -0.38 4.45 -24.46
CA VAL A 47 -0.18 3.19 -25.21
C VAL A 47 1.21 3.13 -25.89
N TRP A 48 1.87 4.29 -26.02
CA TRP A 48 3.21 4.50 -26.58
C TRP A 48 4.27 4.79 -25.51
N MET A 49 3.95 4.60 -24.23
CA MET A 49 4.93 4.73 -23.15
C MET A 49 6.08 3.76 -23.42
N GLU A 50 7.19 4.30 -23.93
CA GLU A 50 8.53 3.67 -23.87
C GLU A 50 8.83 3.17 -22.45
N ASP A 51 8.17 3.79 -21.48
CA ASP A 51 8.38 3.67 -20.06
C ASP A 51 7.69 2.47 -19.40
N TRP A 52 6.62 1.91 -20.00
CA TRP A 52 5.93 0.72 -19.48
C TRP A 52 5.28 -0.14 -20.58
N PRO A 53 6.06 -0.69 -21.52
CA PRO A 53 5.52 -1.43 -22.66
C PRO A 53 4.73 -2.69 -22.25
N GLN A 54 4.99 -3.26 -21.07
CA GLN A 54 4.30 -4.45 -20.57
C GLN A 54 2.89 -4.17 -20.05
N VAL A 55 2.45 -2.90 -19.98
CA VAL A 55 1.11 -2.53 -19.50
C VAL A 55 0.00 -3.21 -20.30
N VAL A 56 0.21 -3.41 -21.61
CA VAL A 56 -0.74 -4.08 -22.53
C VAL A 56 -0.95 -5.56 -22.22
N GLN A 57 -0.06 -6.16 -21.41
CA GLN A 57 -0.15 -7.57 -21.03
C GLN A 57 -0.99 -7.77 -19.75
N LEU A 58 -1.46 -6.68 -19.12
CA LEU A 58 -2.27 -6.77 -17.92
C LEU A 58 -3.68 -7.31 -18.24
N PRO A 59 -4.25 -8.21 -17.42
CA PRO A 59 -5.51 -8.91 -17.73
C PRO A 59 -6.72 -8.02 -18.02
N ASP A 60 -6.72 -6.80 -17.49
CA ASP A 60 -7.85 -5.86 -17.57
C ASP A 60 -7.52 -4.61 -18.41
N TYR A 61 -6.36 -4.56 -19.07
CA TYR A 61 -5.90 -3.38 -19.80
C TYR A 61 -6.91 -2.91 -20.86
N ASP A 62 -7.40 -3.83 -21.69
CA ASP A 62 -8.32 -3.50 -22.78
C ASP A 62 -9.79 -3.38 -22.34
N LYS A 63 -10.09 -3.58 -21.05
CA LYS A 63 -11.47 -3.57 -20.53
C LYS A 63 -11.94 -2.18 -20.14
N ILE A 64 -11.01 -1.27 -19.85
CA ILE A 64 -11.30 0.07 -19.35
C ILE A 64 -10.41 1.07 -20.08
N ALA A 65 -11.02 2.09 -20.67
CA ALA A 65 -10.29 3.17 -21.33
C ALA A 65 -10.43 4.47 -20.53
N PHE A 66 -9.31 5.14 -20.31
CA PHE A 66 -9.25 6.49 -19.74
C PHE A 66 -8.88 7.48 -20.85
N SER A 67 -9.44 8.69 -20.81
CA SER A 67 -8.97 9.78 -21.67
C SER A 67 -7.53 10.16 -21.30
N HIS A 68 -6.75 10.59 -22.29
CA HIS A 68 -5.38 11.04 -22.06
C HIS A 68 -5.34 12.15 -21.00
N MET A 69 -4.55 11.96 -19.94
CA MET A 69 -4.32 12.92 -18.86
C MET A 69 -2.82 13.21 -18.76
N PRO A 70 -2.38 14.48 -18.82
CA PRO A 70 -0.98 14.82 -18.63
C PRO A 70 -0.57 14.68 -17.16
N LYS A 71 0.69 14.29 -16.91
CA LYS A 71 1.28 14.27 -15.56
C LYS A 71 1.22 15.67 -14.95
N LYS A 72 0.64 15.78 -13.75
CA LYS A 72 0.61 17.05 -13.02
C LYS A 72 1.97 17.34 -12.41
N ASN A 73 2.27 18.63 -12.28
CA ASN A 73 3.47 19.07 -11.59
C ASN A 73 3.30 18.85 -10.07
N PHE A 74 4.12 17.96 -9.50
CA PHE A 74 4.09 17.64 -8.07
C PHE A 74 4.31 18.88 -7.18
N ASN A 75 5.09 19.86 -7.64
CA ASN A 75 5.28 21.11 -6.89
C ASN A 75 3.96 21.87 -6.64
N LEU A 76 2.95 21.69 -7.52
CA LEU A 76 1.63 22.30 -7.36
C LEU A 76 0.71 21.49 -6.43
N LEU A 77 0.99 20.21 -6.25
CA LEU A 77 0.22 19.32 -5.37
C LEU A 77 0.73 19.35 -3.93
N PHE A 78 2.02 19.62 -3.76
CA PHE A 78 2.68 19.71 -2.46
C PHE A 78 3.42 21.05 -2.35
N CYS A 79 2.69 22.16 -2.35
CA CYS A 79 3.26 23.52 -2.39
C CYS A 79 4.27 23.83 -1.28
N SER A 80 4.21 23.12 -0.15
CA SER A 80 5.11 23.30 0.99
C SER A 80 6.19 22.22 1.09
N ALA A 81 6.22 21.24 0.18
CA ALA A 81 7.17 20.14 0.24
C ALA A 81 8.59 20.59 -0.12
N PRO A 82 9.60 20.16 0.65
CA PRO A 82 10.99 20.34 0.26
C PRO A 82 11.26 19.70 -1.11
N PRO A 83 12.13 20.30 -1.95
CA PRO A 83 12.48 19.72 -3.26
C PRO A 83 12.99 18.27 -3.17
N SER A 84 13.71 17.91 -2.09
CA SER A 84 14.20 16.55 -1.85
C SER A 84 13.08 15.55 -1.56
N LEU A 85 11.99 15.99 -0.90
CA LEU A 85 10.80 15.15 -0.70
C LEU A 85 10.07 14.91 -2.02
N LEU A 86 9.89 15.98 -2.81
CA LEU A 86 9.25 15.90 -4.11
C LEU A 86 9.98 14.96 -5.06
N ASP A 87 11.31 15.02 -5.06
CA ASP A 87 12.17 14.11 -5.82
C ASP A 87 12.00 12.65 -5.36
N LEU A 88 11.98 12.40 -4.05
CA LEU A 88 11.71 11.05 -3.52
C LEU A 88 10.32 10.54 -3.92
N LEU A 89 9.28 11.34 -3.71
CA LEU A 89 7.90 10.99 -4.05
C LEU A 89 7.75 10.69 -5.55
N SER A 90 8.43 11.45 -6.41
CA SER A 90 8.40 11.22 -7.85
C SER A 90 8.95 9.85 -8.25
N LYS A 91 9.96 9.35 -7.52
CA LYS A 91 10.59 8.03 -7.75
C LYS A 91 9.85 6.87 -7.09
N LEU A 92 9.17 7.11 -5.97
CA LEU A 92 8.33 6.12 -5.30
C LEU A 92 7.03 5.87 -6.08
N LEU A 93 6.44 6.95 -6.63
CA LEU A 93 5.14 6.96 -7.30
C LEU A 93 5.25 6.88 -8.83
N GLU A 94 6.26 6.19 -9.34
CA GLU A 94 6.30 5.87 -10.77
C GLU A 94 5.19 4.85 -11.11
N ILE A 95 4.45 5.11 -12.19
CA ILE A 95 3.35 4.22 -12.62
C ILE A 95 3.91 2.85 -12.98
N ALA A 96 4.99 2.83 -13.78
CA ALA A 96 5.70 1.61 -14.17
C ALA A 96 6.40 0.99 -12.95
N PRO A 97 6.05 -0.23 -12.53
CA PRO A 97 6.66 -0.85 -11.34
C PRO A 97 8.18 -0.96 -11.45
N SER A 98 8.70 -1.28 -12.64
CA SER A 98 10.15 -1.42 -12.90
C SER A 98 10.95 -0.13 -12.78
N LYS A 99 10.28 1.03 -12.83
CA LYS A 99 10.94 2.34 -12.69
C LYS A 99 10.94 2.86 -11.26
N ARG A 100 10.21 2.20 -10.35
CA ARG A 100 10.17 2.61 -8.94
C ARG A 100 11.54 2.39 -8.30
N ILE A 101 11.94 3.35 -7.48
CA ILE A 101 13.17 3.26 -6.67
C ILE A 101 13.13 2.03 -5.75
N SER A 102 14.28 1.40 -5.52
CA SER A 102 14.35 0.30 -4.57
C SER A 102 14.25 0.80 -3.13
N ALA A 103 13.84 -0.04 -2.17
CA ALA A 103 13.82 0.33 -0.76
C ALA A 103 15.20 0.77 -0.24
N ALA A 104 16.27 0.13 -0.70
CA ALA A 104 17.64 0.46 -0.31
C ALA A 104 18.04 1.86 -0.82
N ASP A 105 17.72 2.17 -2.08
CA ASP A 105 18.03 3.47 -2.68
C ASP A 105 17.14 4.57 -2.10
N ALA A 106 15.89 4.26 -1.76
CA ALA A 106 14.97 5.17 -1.09
C ALA A 106 15.47 5.53 0.31
N LEU A 107 16.01 4.57 1.07
CA LEU A 107 16.65 4.82 2.37
C LEU A 107 17.95 5.64 2.23
N ALA A 108 18.68 5.45 1.14
CA ALA A 108 19.88 6.24 0.85
C ALA A 108 19.61 7.63 0.24
N HIS A 109 18.33 7.99 0.01
CA HIS A 109 17.94 9.22 -0.65
C HIS A 109 18.31 10.47 0.17
N PRO A 110 18.64 11.62 -0.46
CA PRO A 110 18.95 12.85 0.27
C PRO A 110 17.88 13.28 1.29
N TRP A 111 16.61 13.04 0.99
CA TRP A 111 15.50 13.32 1.91
C TRP A 111 15.56 12.44 3.16
N THR A 112 15.72 11.12 3.03
CA THR A 112 15.78 10.19 4.18
C THR A 112 17.07 10.37 4.99
N LYS A 113 18.20 10.60 4.31
CA LYS A 113 19.48 10.85 4.97
C LYS A 113 19.49 12.11 5.82
N SER A 114 18.67 13.11 5.49
CA SER A 114 18.56 14.32 6.32
C SER A 114 18.06 14.06 7.74
N PHE A 115 17.43 12.90 7.97
CA PHE A 115 16.95 12.48 9.30
C PHE A 115 17.94 11.57 10.04
N GLU A 116 18.96 11.00 9.39
CA GLU A 116 19.95 10.15 10.07
C GLU A 116 20.84 10.94 11.05
N GLU A 117 20.95 12.27 10.86
CA GLU A 117 21.71 13.17 11.75
C GLU A 117 20.90 13.71 12.95
N THR A 118 19.59 13.49 12.99
CA THR A 118 18.72 13.99 14.08
C THR A 118 17.97 12.86 14.75
N ASP A 119 18.56 12.32 15.83
CA ASP A 119 17.95 11.53 16.91
C ASP A 119 16.59 10.87 16.59
N ILE A 120 16.54 10.05 15.54
CA ILE A 120 15.41 9.15 15.36
C ILE A 120 15.56 8.14 16.49
N ILE A 121 14.55 8.10 17.37
CA ILE A 121 14.36 7.04 18.36
C ILE A 121 14.88 5.74 17.76
N ASN A 122 15.87 5.11 18.38
CA ASN A 122 16.48 3.88 17.86
C ASN A 122 15.37 2.83 17.74
N VAL A 123 14.72 2.75 16.59
CA VAL A 123 13.54 1.89 16.39
C VAL A 123 13.97 0.44 16.54
N SER A 124 15.23 0.10 16.26
CA SER A 124 15.79 -1.22 16.50
C SER A 124 15.76 -1.63 17.97
N SER A 125 15.79 -0.67 18.90
CA SER A 125 15.61 -0.90 20.33
C SER A 125 14.14 -1.03 20.76
N LEU A 126 13.21 -0.52 19.94
CA LEU A 126 11.75 -0.63 20.14
C LEU A 126 11.12 -1.80 19.39
N LEU A 127 11.78 -2.30 18.35
CA LEU A 127 11.35 -3.53 17.69
C LEU A 127 11.48 -4.65 18.72
N PRO A 128 10.40 -5.41 18.97
CA PRO A 128 10.57 -6.65 19.71
C PRO A 128 11.66 -7.46 19.00
N PRO A 129 12.54 -8.18 19.73
CA PRO A 129 13.48 -9.09 19.10
C PRO A 129 12.71 -9.88 18.06
N ARG A 130 13.24 -10.02 16.83
CA ARG A 130 12.62 -10.79 15.75
C ARG A 130 12.33 -12.20 16.26
N SER A 131 11.20 -12.33 16.95
CA SER A 131 10.57 -13.57 17.29
C SER A 131 10.35 -14.20 15.95
N LYS A 132 10.87 -15.41 15.79
CA LYS A 132 10.44 -16.26 14.68
C LYS A 132 8.93 -16.36 14.82
N PHE A 133 8.20 -15.53 14.09
CA PHE A 133 6.79 -15.77 13.85
C PHE A 133 6.74 -17.03 13.00
N GLU A 134 6.84 -18.18 13.67
CA GLU A 134 6.41 -19.44 13.09
C GLU A 134 4.91 -19.30 12.91
N VAL A 135 4.52 -18.97 11.69
CA VAL A 135 3.14 -19.16 11.25
C VAL A 135 2.87 -20.65 11.33
N LYS A 136 2.30 -21.11 12.45
CA LYS A 136 1.72 -22.46 12.54
C LYS A 136 0.51 -22.49 11.64
N ILE A 137 0.73 -22.92 10.40
CA ILE A 137 -0.35 -23.28 9.49
C ILE A 137 -1.04 -24.48 10.12
N LYS A 138 -2.25 -24.25 10.64
CA LYS A 138 -3.08 -25.34 11.15
C LYS A 138 -3.51 -26.21 9.99
N THR A 139 -3.40 -27.51 10.18
CA THR A 139 -3.96 -28.50 9.27
C THR A 139 -5.49 -28.44 9.28
N GLU A 140 -6.13 -28.93 8.22
CA GLU A 140 -7.59 -28.93 8.10
C GLU A 140 -8.26 -29.61 9.30
N ASP A 141 -7.68 -30.71 9.80
CA ASP A 141 -8.17 -31.43 10.98
C ASP A 141 -8.12 -30.58 12.26
N GLU A 142 -7.07 -29.76 12.45
CA GLU A 142 -6.93 -28.87 13.61
C GLU A 142 -7.91 -27.70 13.56
N ILE A 143 -8.22 -27.21 12.35
CA ILE A 143 -9.25 -26.19 12.13
C ILE A 143 -10.63 -26.79 12.43
N LEU A 144 -10.92 -27.98 11.91
CA LEU A 144 -12.18 -28.67 12.14
C LEU A 144 -12.37 -29.04 13.62
N ALA A 145 -11.32 -29.44 14.33
CA ALA A 145 -11.37 -29.68 15.77
C ALA A 145 -11.69 -28.41 16.56
N SER A 146 -11.09 -27.28 16.19
CA SER A 146 -11.38 -25.98 16.82
C SER A 146 -12.84 -25.54 16.59
N LEU A 147 -13.35 -25.72 15.36
CA LEU A 147 -14.73 -25.38 15.02
C LEU A 147 -15.74 -26.27 15.75
N LYS A 148 -15.47 -27.58 15.86
CA LYS A 148 -16.30 -28.52 16.63
C LYS A 148 -16.37 -28.12 18.11
N SER A 149 -15.24 -27.75 18.71
CA SER A 149 -15.17 -27.25 20.09
C SER A 149 -15.99 -25.96 20.30
N MET A 150 -16.09 -25.11 19.29
CA MET A 150 -16.90 -23.88 19.36
C MET A 150 -18.40 -24.17 19.25
N THR A 151 -18.80 -25.12 18.40
CA THR A 151 -20.23 -25.51 18.26
C THR A 151 -20.78 -26.21 19.49
N THR A 152 -19.95 -26.97 20.24
CA THR A 152 -20.34 -27.55 21.53
C THR A 152 -20.62 -26.50 22.61
N TRP A 153 -20.03 -25.30 22.51
CA TRP A 153 -20.23 -24.21 23.47
C TRP A 153 -21.58 -23.51 23.28
N VAL A 154 -22.06 -23.38 22.04
CA VAL A 154 -23.37 -22.77 21.72
C VAL A 154 -24.53 -23.66 22.19
N GLY A 155 -24.34 -24.97 22.29
CA GLY A 155 -25.36 -25.93 22.73
C GLY A 155 -25.64 -25.97 24.23
N GLN A 156 -24.77 -25.44 25.09
CA GLN A 156 -24.90 -25.51 26.55
C GLN A 156 -25.53 -24.26 27.21
N GLY A 157 -25.89 -23.24 26.42
CA GLY A 157 -26.33 -21.93 26.93
C GLY A 157 -27.83 -21.64 27.01
N LYS A 158 -28.74 -22.59 26.76
CA LYS A 158 -30.20 -22.35 26.85
C LYS A 158 -30.88 -23.30 27.83
N SER A 159 -30.85 -22.97 29.13
CA SER A 159 -31.79 -23.51 30.14
C SER A 159 -31.78 -22.64 31.41
N LYS A 160 -32.57 -21.56 31.42
CA LYS A 160 -33.41 -21.10 32.55
C LYS A 160 -34.00 -19.72 32.26
N VAL A 161 -35.27 -19.71 31.88
CA VAL A 161 -36.19 -18.60 32.16
C VAL A 161 -37.25 -19.18 33.08
N ASP A 162 -37.03 -19.04 34.39
CA ASP A 162 -38.05 -19.36 35.39
C ASP A 162 -39.10 -18.23 35.37
N VAL A 163 -40.31 -18.56 34.95
CA VAL A 163 -41.51 -17.71 35.05
C VAL A 163 -42.00 -17.78 36.49
N MET A 164 -41.92 -16.69 37.25
CA MET A 164 -42.62 -16.53 38.53
C MET A 164 -43.98 -15.87 38.27
N THR A 165 -45.03 -16.66 38.49
CA THR A 165 -46.37 -16.20 38.89
C THR A 165 -46.40 -15.98 40.40
#